data_AF-A0A8X6KC14-F1
#
_entry.id   AF-A0A8X6KC14-F1
#
_cell.length_a   1.000
_cell.length_b   1.000
_cell.length_c   1.000
_cell.angle_alpha   90.00
_cell.angle_beta   90.00
_cell.angle_gamma   90.00
#
_symmetry.space_group_name_H-M   'P 1'
#
loop_
_entity.id
_entity.type
_entity.pdbx_description
1 polymer ?
#
loop_
_entity_poly.entity_id
_entity_poly.type
_entity_poly.pdbx_seq_one_letter_code
_entity_poly.pdbx_strand_id
1 'polypeptide(L)'
;MDAANQALLERAKRARSVSRSLVTKQINKLEYEINNSADKTTVHDIYVQLISKFEELSTLDKEVESLINVESLEDEILTREEYRDKFIIWKIRAERSVLTNKPRLPKLTLESFLGKEW
;
A
#
# COMPACT_ATOMS: atom_id res chain seq x y z
N MET A 1 -1.03 7.31 -15.64
CA MET A 1 -2.21 8.14 -15.33
C MET A 1 -1.95 9.52 -15.91
N ASP A 2 -2.82 10.01 -16.78
CA ASP A 2 -2.60 11.30 -17.45
C ASP A 2 -2.85 12.48 -16.51
N ALA A 3 -2.24 13.64 -16.82
CA ALA A 3 -2.28 14.83 -15.97
C ALA A 3 -3.71 15.30 -15.64
N ALA A 4 -4.65 15.08 -16.56
CA ALA A 4 -6.07 15.38 -16.35
C ALA A 4 -6.69 14.49 -15.25
N ASN A 5 -6.45 13.17 -15.29
CA ASN A 5 -6.96 12.24 -14.27
C ASN A 5 -6.31 12.50 -12.91
N GLN A 6 -5.03 12.86 -12.88
CA GLN A 6 -4.35 13.24 -11.65
C GLN A 6 -4.97 14.51 -11.02
N ALA A 7 -5.29 15.52 -11.84
CA ALA A 7 -5.94 16.75 -11.37
C ALA A 7 -7.37 16.48 -10.85
N LEU A 8 -8.13 15.61 -11.53
CA LEU A 8 -9.45 15.18 -11.09
C LEU A 8 -9.37 14.44 -9.76
N LEU A 9 -8.44 13.50 -9.60
CA LEU A 9 -8.22 12.75 -8.38
C LEU A 9 -7.91 13.67 -7.18
N GLU A 10 -7.02 14.64 -7.37
CA GLU A 10 -6.68 15.60 -6.31
C GLU A 10 -7.85 16.51 -5.95
N ARG A 11 -8.67 16.90 -6.94
CA ARG A 11 -9.90 17.66 -6.69
C ARG A 11 -10.91 16.82 -5.89
N ALA A 12 -11.18 15.58 -6.32
CA ALA A 12 -12.12 14.68 -5.65
C ALA A 12 -11.69 14.40 -4.20
N LYS A 13 -10.40 14.16 -3.95
CA LYS A 13 -9.83 14.01 -2.59
C LYS A 13 -10.08 15.23 -1.72
N ARG A 14 -9.87 16.45 -2.24
CA ARG A 14 -10.11 17.69 -1.49
C ARG A 14 -11.59 17.87 -1.15
N ALA A 15 -12.47 17.70 -2.15
CA ALA A 15 -13.92 17.79 -1.95
C ALA A 15 -14.40 16.76 -0.90
N ARG A 16 -13.92 15.52 -0.99
CA ARG A 16 -14.17 14.47 0.00
C ARG A 16 -13.74 14.86 1.41
N SER A 17 -12.54 15.43 1.57
CA SER A 17 -12.04 15.87 2.88
C SER A 17 -12.96 16.92 3.52
N VAL A 18 -13.41 17.90 2.73
CA VAL A 18 -14.37 18.92 3.18
C VAL A 18 -15.71 18.28 3.56
N SER A 19 -16.25 17.39 2.71
CA SER A 19 -17.51 16.70 2.98
C SER A 19 -17.46 15.87 4.27
N ARG A 20 -16.36 15.13 4.51
CA ARG A 20 -16.14 14.40 5.77
C ARG A 20 -16.19 15.31 6.98
N SER A 21 -15.53 16.47 6.92
CA SER A 21 -15.57 17.45 8.03
C SER A 21 -16.99 17.95 8.30
N LEU A 22 -17.78 18.19 7.26
CA LEU A 22 -19.17 18.63 7.40
C LEU A 22 -20.07 17.54 7.98
N VAL A 23 -19.95 16.30 7.49
CA VAL A 23 -20.67 15.13 8.02
C VAL A 23 -20.34 14.94 9.50
N THR A 24 -19.06 14.98 9.90
CA THR A 24 -18.66 14.89 11.31
C THR A 24 -19.29 15.99 12.17
N LYS A 25 -19.30 17.25 11.69
CA LYS A 25 -19.94 18.35 12.41
C LYS A 25 -21.45 18.13 12.58
N GLN A 26 -22.13 17.63 11.55
CA GLN A 26 -23.57 17.33 11.62
C GLN A 26 -23.86 16.16 12.56
N ILE A 27 -23.03 15.12 12.57
CA ILE A 27 -23.13 14.00 13.52
C ILE A 27 -23.02 14.52 14.95
N ASN A 28 -22.00 15.30 15.26
CA ASN A 28 -21.81 15.85 16.61
C ASN A 28 -22.98 16.77 17.02
N LYS A 29 -23.52 17.54 16.09
CA LYS A 29 -24.71 18.38 16.33
C LYS A 29 -25.94 17.51 16.62
N LEU A 30 -26.17 16.48 15.82
CA LEU A 30 -27.27 15.55 16.00
C LEU A 30 -27.18 14.84 17.35
N GLU A 31 -25.99 14.35 17.71
CA GLU A 31 -25.72 13.71 19.00
C GLU A 31 -26.00 14.67 20.17
N TYR A 32 -25.57 15.94 20.05
CA TYR A 32 -25.87 16.95 21.05
C TYR A 32 -27.38 17.17 21.21
N GLU A 33 -28.12 17.36 20.13
CA GLU A 33 -29.57 17.60 20.19
C GLU A 33 -30.33 16.38 20.74
N ILE A 34 -29.95 15.15 20.34
CA ILE A 34 -30.58 13.93 20.88
C ILE A 34 -30.39 13.81 22.40
N ASN A 35 -29.21 14.18 22.90
CA ASN A 35 -28.88 14.01 24.32
C ASN A 35 -29.35 15.18 25.20
N ASN A 36 -29.57 16.37 24.62
CA ASN A 36 -29.79 17.61 25.40
C ASN A 36 -31.07 18.38 25.03
N SER A 37 -31.75 18.04 23.93
CA SER A 37 -32.93 18.76 23.43
C SER A 37 -34.18 17.87 23.41
N ALA A 38 -35.32 18.44 23.78
CA ALA A 38 -36.63 17.79 23.69
C ALA A 38 -37.33 18.03 22.34
N ASP A 39 -36.78 18.89 21.47
CA ASP A 39 -37.40 19.21 20.18
C ASP A 39 -37.06 18.17 19.11
N LYS A 40 -38.03 17.27 18.90
CA LYS A 40 -37.96 16.22 17.87
C LYS A 40 -37.92 16.78 16.45
N THR A 41 -38.41 18.00 16.22
CA THR A 41 -38.42 18.63 14.90
C THR A 41 -37.00 18.99 14.48
N THR A 42 -36.26 19.68 15.36
CA THR A 42 -34.85 20.01 15.13
C THR A 42 -33.99 18.77 14.91
N VAL A 43 -34.21 17.70 15.69
CA VAL A 43 -33.51 16.42 15.51
C VAL A 43 -33.78 15.83 14.11
N HIS A 44 -35.04 15.84 13.68
CA HIS A 44 -35.41 15.32 12.37
C HIS A 44 -34.79 16.13 11.23
N ASP A 45 -34.81 17.46 11.32
CA ASP A 45 -34.24 18.34 10.29
C ASP A 45 -32.73 18.13 10.14
N ILE A 46 -32.00 18.00 11.25
CA ILE A 46 -30.57 17.70 11.24
C ILE A 46 -30.32 16.33 10.62
N TYR A 47 -31.14 15.33 10.94
CA TYR A 47 -31.04 13.99 10.37
C TYR A 47 -31.24 13.98 8.85
N VAL A 48 -32.25 14.67 8.33
CA VAL A 48 -32.50 14.78 6.88
C VAL A 48 -31.31 15.45 6.16
N GLN A 49 -30.75 16.51 6.74
CA GLN A 49 -29.55 17.15 6.19
C GLN A 49 -28.33 16.23 6.22
N LEU A 50 -28.18 15.42 7.27
CA LEU A 50 -27.09 14.47 7.41
C LEU A 50 -27.16 13.38 6.35
N ILE A 51 -28.35 12.84 6.04
CA ILE A 51 -28.52 11.85 4.96
C ILE A 51 -27.99 12.42 3.63
N SER A 52 -28.46 13.61 3.24
CA SER A 52 -28.06 14.22 1.97
C SER A 52 -26.54 14.43 1.88
N LYS A 53 -25.90 14.86 2.97
CA LYS A 53 -24.44 15.02 3.02
C LYS A 53 -23.69 13.70 3.00
N PHE A 54 -24.25 12.66 3.61
CA PHE A 54 -23.66 11.33 3.58
C PHE A 54 -23.72 10.71 2.18
N GLU A 55 -24.82 10.91 1.43
CA GLU A 55 -24.95 10.48 0.04
C GLU A 55 -23.93 11.20 -0.88
N GLU A 56 -23.75 12.51 -0.69
CA GLU A 56 -22.71 13.30 -1.37
C GLU A 56 -21.31 12.74 -1.07
N LEU A 57 -21.03 12.44 0.20
CA LEU A 57 -19.76 11.83 0.62
C LEU A 57 -19.55 10.45 -0.02
N SER A 58 -20.58 9.59 -0.04
CA SER A 58 -20.51 8.26 -0.65
C SER A 58 -20.21 8.34 -2.16
N THR A 59 -20.78 9.33 -2.84
CA THR A 59 -20.51 9.58 -4.25
C THR A 59 -19.06 9.98 -4.48
N LEU A 60 -18.53 10.88 -3.64
CA LEU A 60 -17.12 11.30 -3.69
C LEU A 60 -16.16 10.16 -3.37
N ASP A 61 -16.50 9.26 -2.44
CA ASP A 61 -15.68 8.09 -2.14
C ASP A 61 -15.57 7.16 -3.37
N LYS A 62 -16.68 6.87 -4.04
CA LYS A 62 -16.70 6.07 -5.28
C LYS A 62 -15.94 6.74 -6.43
N GLU A 63 -16.05 8.07 -6.55
CA GLU A 63 -15.29 8.83 -7.55
C GLU A 63 -13.79 8.68 -7.32
N VAL A 64 -13.33 8.85 -6.08
CA VAL A 64 -11.90 8.65 -5.73
C VAL A 64 -11.45 7.22 -6.02
N GLU A 65 -12.26 6.22 -5.66
CA GLU A 65 -11.96 4.80 -5.96
C GLU A 65 -11.83 4.56 -7.45
N SER A 66 -12.75 5.09 -8.27
CA SER A 66 -12.74 4.91 -9.72
C SER A 66 -11.53 5.55 -10.43
N LEU A 67 -10.95 6.57 -9.81
CA LEU A 67 -9.81 7.30 -10.36
C LEU A 67 -8.46 6.65 -9.99
N ILE A 68 -8.44 5.68 -9.08
CA ILE A 68 -7.23 4.95 -8.68
C ILE A 68 -7.09 3.71 -9.57
N ASN A 69 -5.97 3.60 -10.29
CA ASN A 69 -5.64 2.40 -11.05
C ASN A 69 -5.00 1.35 -10.13
N VAL A 70 -5.81 0.46 -9.58
CA VAL A 70 -5.34 -0.61 -8.67
C VAL A 70 -4.51 -1.66 -9.42
N GLU A 71 -4.94 -2.06 -10.63
CA GLU A 71 -4.26 -3.06 -11.45
C GLU A 71 -2.81 -2.65 -11.76
N SER A 72 -2.59 -1.38 -12.10
CA SER A 72 -1.24 -0.84 -12.31
C SER A 72 -0.35 -0.91 -11.06
N LEU A 73 -0.92 -0.80 -9.86
CA LEU A 73 -0.16 -0.91 -8.61
C LEU A 73 0.19 -2.38 -8.32
N GLU A 74 -0.73 -3.30 -8.60
CA GLU A 74 -0.50 -4.74 -8.46
C GLU A 74 0.60 -5.22 -9.41
N ASP A 75 0.57 -4.80 -10.67
CA ASP A 75 1.62 -5.09 -11.66
C ASP A 75 2.99 -4.56 -11.24
N GLU A 76 3.04 -3.34 -10.70
CA GLU A 76 4.28 -2.74 -10.18
C GLU A 76 4.84 -3.55 -9.00
N ILE A 77 3.98 -3.97 -8.07
CA ILE A 77 4.36 -4.81 -6.92
C ILE A 77 4.92 -6.14 -7.40
N LEU A 78 4.21 -6.83 -8.31
CA LEU A 78 4.65 -8.12 -8.86
C LEU A 78 6.02 -7.99 -9.53
N THR A 79 6.18 -6.98 -10.40
CA THR A 79 7.44 -6.71 -11.09
C THR A 79 8.59 -6.49 -10.09
N ARG A 80 8.36 -5.69 -9.05
CA ARG A 80 9.36 -5.42 -8.01
C ARG A 80 9.78 -6.70 -7.28
N GLU A 81 8.81 -7.54 -6.93
CA GLU A 81 9.08 -8.81 -6.25
C GLU A 81 9.89 -9.76 -7.13
N GLU A 82 9.58 -9.86 -8.44
CA GLU A 82 10.39 -10.64 -9.37
C GLU A 82 11.85 -10.17 -9.45
N TYR A 83 12.09 -8.85 -9.49
CA TYR A 83 13.44 -8.30 -9.47
C TYR A 83 14.16 -8.60 -8.17
N ARG A 84 13.46 -8.51 -7.03
CA ARG A 84 14.00 -8.86 -5.72
C ARG A 84 14.44 -10.32 -5.67
N ASP A 85 13.60 -11.22 -6.17
CA ASP A 85 13.90 -12.66 -6.18
C ASP A 85 15.09 -12.98 -7.09
N LYS A 86 15.16 -12.38 -8.29
CA LYS A 86 16.32 -12.48 -9.18
C LYS A 86 17.59 -12.00 -8.47
N PHE A 87 17.55 -10.86 -7.79
CA PHE A 87 18.68 -10.33 -7.05
C PHE A 87 19.13 -11.27 -5.93
N ILE A 88 18.20 -11.79 -5.12
CA ILE A 88 18.51 -12.72 -4.03
C ILE A 88 19.18 -13.99 -4.57
N ILE A 89 18.64 -14.58 -5.64
CA ILE A 89 19.23 -15.78 -6.27
C ILE A 89 20.67 -15.51 -6.68
N TRP A 90 20.93 -14.40 -7.37
CA TRP A 90 22.28 -14.08 -7.86
C TRP A 90 23.24 -13.67 -6.74
N LYS A 91 22.76 -12.99 -5.70
CA LYS A 91 23.53 -12.71 -4.49
C LYS A 91 24.02 -14.00 -3.84
N ILE A 92 23.10 -14.96 -3.59
CA ILE A 92 23.46 -16.26 -2.99
C ILE A 92 24.46 -17.02 -3.86
N ARG A 93 24.28 -17.00 -5.18
CA ARG A 93 25.23 -17.64 -6.13
C ARG A 93 26.61 -16.99 -6.04
N ALA A 94 26.68 -15.66 -6.03
CA ALA A 94 27.94 -14.93 -5.92
C ALA A 94 28.66 -15.23 -4.60
N GLU A 95 27.95 -15.16 -3.47
CA GLU A 95 28.49 -15.48 -2.13
C GLU A 95 29.05 -16.91 -2.08
N ARG A 96 28.33 -17.90 -2.63
CA ARG A 96 28.82 -19.28 -2.71
C ARG A 96 30.08 -19.40 -3.56
N SER A 97 30.16 -18.71 -4.70
CA SER A 97 31.30 -18.78 -5.60
C SER A 97 32.62 -18.33 -4.92
N VAL A 98 32.53 -17.27 -4.11
CA VAL A 98 33.65 -16.75 -3.31
C VAL A 98 34.07 -17.75 -2.24
N LEU A 99 33.11 -18.41 -1.58
CA LEU A 99 33.39 -19.43 -0.55
C LEU A 99 33.99 -20.73 -1.14
N THR A 100 33.63 -21.09 -2.37
CA THR A 100 34.17 -22.28 -3.07
C THR A 100 35.55 -22.07 -3.68
N ASN A 101 36.03 -20.83 -3.78
CA ASN A 101 37.39 -20.49 -4.24
C ASN A 101 38.48 -20.72 -3.17
N LYS A 102 38.22 -21.55 -2.13
CA LYS A 102 39.30 -22.12 -1.34
C LYS A 102 40.17 -22.98 -2.27
N PRO A 103 41.51 -22.82 -2.27
CA PRO A 103 42.38 -23.61 -3.11
C PRO A 103 42.08 -25.09 -2.88
N ARG A 104 41.81 -25.84 -3.95
CA ARG A 104 41.75 -27.30 -3.87
C ARG A 104 43.06 -27.75 -3.25
N LEU A 105 43.00 -28.35 -2.06
CA LEU A 105 44.17 -28.99 -1.47
C LEU A 105 44.74 -29.94 -2.53
N PRO A 106 46.05 -29.89 -2.81
CA PRO A 106 46.65 -30.79 -3.78
C PRO A 106 46.26 -32.23 -3.42
N LYS A 107 45.86 -33.01 -4.42
CA LYS A 107 45.53 -34.43 -4.22
C LYS A 107 46.78 -35.10 -3.63
N LEU A 108 46.72 -35.46 -2.36
CA LEU A 108 47.73 -36.31 -1.75
C LEU A 108 47.64 -37.68 -2.42
N THR A 109 48.61 -38.00 -3.27
CA THR A 109 48.78 -39.34 -3.84
C THR A 109 49.58 -40.19 -2.87
N LEU A 110 49.44 -41.53 -2.90
CA LEU A 110 50.24 -42.42 -2.04
C LEU A 110 51.75 -42.17 -2.21
N GLU A 111 52.17 -41.82 -3.43
CA GLU A 111 53.54 -41.44 -3.79
C GLU A 111 54.03 -40.16 -3.09
N SER A 112 53.14 -39.28 -2.66
CA SER A 112 53.49 -38.06 -1.90
C SER A 112 53.82 -38.33 -0.43
N PHE A 113 53.42 -39.50 0.10
CA PHE A 113 53.72 -39.95 1.46
C PHE A 113 54.89 -40.92 1.53
N LEU A 114 55.08 -41.71 0.47
CA LEU A 114 56.25 -42.57 0.31
C LEU A 114 57.40 -41.71 -0.22
N GLY A 115 58.06 -40.99 0.69
CA GLY A 115 59.31 -40.31 0.40
C GLY A 115 60.23 -41.23 -0.38
N LYS A 116 60.75 -40.76 -1.52
CA LYS A 116 61.69 -41.52 -2.34
C LYS A 116 62.94 -41.82 -1.53
N GLU A 117 62.96 -42.96 -0.87
CA GLU A 117 64.20 -43.66 -0.55
C GLU A 117 64.68 -44.29 -1.84
N TRP A 118 65.74 -43.73 -2.44
CA TRP A 118 66.93 -44.40 -2.98
C TRP A 118 68.00 -43.32 -3.22
#